data_AF-A0A650CPN0-F1
#
_entry.id   AF-A0A650CPN0-F1
#
_cell.length_a   1.000
_cell.length_b   1.000
_cell.length_c   1.000
_cell.angle_alpha   90.00
_cell.angle_beta   90.00
_cell.angle_gamma   90.00
#
_symmetry.space_group_name_H-M   'P 1'
#
loop_
_entity.id
_entity.type
_entity.pdbx_description
1 polymer ?
#
loop_
_entity_poly.entity_id
_entity_poly.type
_entity_poly.pdbx_seq_one_letter_code
_entity_poly.pdbx_strand_id
1 'polypeptide(L)'
;MFKADERGGAQNIGSEVLGDLKEKAYLITFVRTIPKDLLSKILDGIPVEIIPDDRNPNFVKQVAFLSGDVQYYADSLIARLLRNNINPDDVVWSYEVYLELELKKKLNLLKIPSVLPLVGNVTTTGIIISNDPDLKMRVRKFTTVQIDKTVKVIKRDEKQIKIQNVISELEELIGKLLSP
;
A
#
# COMPACT_ATOMS: atom_id res chain seq x y z
N MET A 1 39.47 22.17 23.26
CA MET A 1 39.38 23.20 22.20
C MET A 1 38.94 22.48 20.93
N PHE A 2 37.70 22.72 20.48
CA PHE A 2 36.98 22.29 19.22
C PHE A 2 36.99 20.79 18.87
N LYS A 3 35.90 20.00 18.86
CA LYS A 3 34.50 20.07 18.33
C LYS A 3 34.38 20.12 16.80
N ALA A 4 33.90 19.01 16.22
CA ALA A 4 32.98 18.84 15.07
C ALA A 4 33.01 17.33 14.69
N ASP A 5 31.95 16.54 14.94
CA ASP A 5 30.69 16.40 14.17
C ASP A 5 30.90 15.57 12.89
N GLU A 6 30.03 14.68 12.41
CA GLU A 6 28.69 14.22 12.79
C GLU A 6 28.29 13.14 11.76
N ARG A 7 27.42 12.20 12.18
CA ARG A 7 26.33 11.58 11.37
C ARG A 7 26.72 10.83 10.07
N GLY A 8 26.26 9.61 9.83
CA GLY A 8 25.27 8.81 10.53
C GLY A 8 25.27 7.44 9.85
N GLY A 9 25.61 6.41 10.62
CA GLY A 9 25.30 5.05 10.22
C GLY A 9 23.79 4.93 10.14
N ALA A 10 23.30 4.45 9.00
CA ALA A 10 21.91 4.07 8.82
C ALA A 10 21.56 3.03 9.89
N GLN A 11 21.03 3.49 11.02
CA GLN A 11 20.38 2.62 11.98
C GLN A 11 19.15 2.06 11.28
N ASN A 12 19.11 0.72 11.18
CA ASN A 12 17.88 -0.02 10.94
C ASN A 12 16.85 0.43 11.97
N ILE A 13 15.97 1.36 11.60
CA ILE A 13 14.75 1.64 12.36
C ILE A 13 13.78 0.52 11.97
N GLY A 14 14.07 -0.69 12.44
CA GLY A 14 13.02 -1.68 12.56
C GLY A 14 12.23 -1.31 13.81
N SER A 15 10.97 -0.87 13.68
CA SER A 15 10.17 -0.61 14.86
C SER A 15 10.15 -1.81 15.80
N GLU A 16 10.02 -1.55 17.09
CA GLU A 16 9.91 -2.61 18.11
C GLU A 16 8.65 -3.47 17.95
N VAL A 17 7.73 -3.09 17.07
CA VAL A 17 6.37 -3.63 17.01
C VAL A 17 6.05 -4.28 15.66
N LEU A 18 6.40 -3.65 14.53
CA LEU A 18 6.25 -4.26 13.21
C LEU A 18 7.46 -5.14 12.89
N GLY A 19 7.14 -6.31 12.36
CA GLY A 19 8.07 -7.32 11.89
C GLY A 19 8.41 -7.16 10.42
N ASP A 20 8.93 -8.24 9.85
CA ASP A 20 9.31 -8.28 8.45
C ASP A 20 8.08 -8.12 7.54
N LEU A 21 8.31 -7.50 6.38
CA LEU A 21 7.32 -7.33 5.33
C LEU A 21 7.13 -8.68 4.60
N LYS A 22 5.96 -9.29 4.77
CA LYS A 22 5.59 -10.57 4.15
C LYS A 22 5.18 -10.42 2.71
N GLU A 23 4.27 -9.48 2.48
CA GLU A 23 3.70 -9.22 1.16
C GLU A 23 3.67 -7.72 0.91
N LYS A 24 3.90 -7.36 -0.35
CA LYS A 24 3.75 -6.00 -0.83
C LYS A 24 3.26 -6.00 -2.26
N ALA A 25 2.30 -5.14 -2.53
CA ALA A 25 1.85 -4.87 -3.87
C ALA A 25 1.63 -3.37 -4.05
N TYR A 26 1.86 -2.90 -5.27
CA TYR A 26 1.57 -1.53 -5.67
C TYR A 26 0.73 -1.57 -6.94
N LEU A 27 -0.44 -0.94 -6.92
CA LEU A 27 -1.34 -0.89 -8.05
C LEU A 27 -1.55 0.56 -8.48
N ILE A 28 -1.58 0.79 -9.78
CA ILE A 28 -1.89 2.09 -10.37
C ILE A 28 -3.07 1.89 -11.32
N THR A 29 -4.18 2.56 -11.01
CA THR A 29 -5.42 2.49 -11.77
C THR A 29 -5.57 3.75 -12.59
N PHE A 30 -5.93 3.65 -13.87
CA PHE A 30 -6.02 4.80 -14.77
C PHE A 30 -7.48 5.31 -14.91
N VAL A 31 -7.66 6.63 -14.96
CA VAL A 31 -8.96 7.29 -15.24
C VAL A 31 -9.34 7.07 -16.70
N ARG A 32 -8.37 7.31 -17.58
CA ARG A 32 -8.50 7.14 -19.02
C ARG A 32 -7.70 5.92 -19.39
N THR A 33 -8.35 5.02 -20.10
CA THR A 33 -7.78 3.86 -20.73
C THR A 33 -6.55 4.25 -21.56
N ILE A 34 -5.35 3.84 -21.12
CA ILE A 34 -4.10 4.05 -21.86
C ILE A 34 -3.99 2.94 -22.92
N PRO A 35 -3.69 3.26 -24.20
CA PRO A 35 -3.47 2.23 -25.21
C PRO A 35 -2.40 1.25 -24.76
N LYS A 36 -2.71 -0.04 -24.85
CA LYS A 36 -1.83 -1.11 -24.38
C LYS A 36 -0.46 -1.06 -25.03
N ASP A 37 -0.41 -0.83 -26.34
CA ASP A 37 0.85 -0.76 -27.09
C ASP A 37 1.76 0.37 -26.63
N LEU A 38 1.17 1.52 -26.28
CA LEU A 38 1.93 2.65 -25.73
C LEU A 38 2.46 2.30 -24.35
N LEU A 39 1.61 1.77 -23.47
CA LEU A 39 2.01 1.43 -22.11
C LEU A 39 3.04 0.29 -22.08
N SER A 40 2.94 -0.70 -22.95
CA SER A 40 3.92 -1.78 -23.07
C SER A 40 5.32 -1.27 -23.44
N LYS A 41 5.42 -0.26 -24.32
CA LYS A 41 6.71 0.40 -24.61
C LYS A 41 7.26 1.15 -23.39
N ILE A 42 6.38 1.82 -22.65
CA ILE A 42 6.74 2.53 -21.42
C ILE A 42 7.20 1.55 -20.33
N LEU A 43 6.58 0.38 -20.24
CA LEU A 43 6.85 -0.64 -19.23
C LEU A 43 8.00 -1.58 -19.57
N ASP A 44 8.69 -1.38 -20.69
CA ASP A 44 9.75 -2.29 -21.14
C ASP A 44 10.82 -2.53 -20.05
N GLY A 45 11.07 -3.80 -19.75
CA GLY A 45 11.98 -4.23 -18.67
C GLY A 45 11.46 -4.07 -17.23
N ILE A 46 10.21 -3.66 -17.01
CA ILE A 46 9.59 -3.58 -15.67
C ILE A 46 8.71 -4.82 -15.46
N PRO A 47 8.94 -5.62 -14.39
CA PRO A 47 8.08 -6.76 -14.07
C PRO A 47 6.73 -6.25 -13.54
N VAL A 48 5.70 -6.37 -14.37
CA VAL A 48 4.39 -5.77 -14.13
C VAL A 48 3.29 -6.66 -14.70
N GLU A 49 2.20 -6.77 -13.96
CA GLU A 49 0.97 -7.38 -14.45
C GLU A 49 0.07 -6.28 -15.02
N ILE A 50 -0.36 -6.45 -16.27
CA ILE A 50 -1.22 -5.49 -16.97
C ILE A 50 -2.64 -6.03 -16.95
N ILE A 51 -3.55 -5.27 -16.34
CA ILE A 51 -4.96 -5.61 -16.23
C ILE A 51 -5.72 -4.78 -17.30
N PRO A 52 -6.27 -5.43 -18.34
CA PRO A 52 -6.97 -4.74 -19.43
C PRO A 52 -8.30 -4.13 -18.96
N ASP A 53 -8.85 -3.19 -19.74
CA ASP A 53 -10.20 -2.68 -19.53
C ASP A 53 -11.24 -3.70 -20.01
N ASP A 54 -12.21 -4.00 -19.15
CA ASP A 54 -13.27 -4.98 -19.40
C ASP A 54 -14.12 -4.63 -20.63
N ARG A 55 -14.22 -3.34 -20.98
CA ARG A 55 -15.00 -2.86 -22.13
C ARG A 55 -14.20 -2.92 -23.43
N ASN A 56 -12.87 -2.83 -23.35
CA ASN A 56 -12.00 -2.90 -24.53
C ASN A 56 -10.57 -3.36 -24.15
N PRO A 57 -10.15 -4.56 -24.58
CA PRO A 57 -8.87 -5.15 -24.17
C PRO A 57 -7.63 -4.47 -24.79
N ASN A 58 -7.81 -3.58 -25.77
CA ASN A 58 -6.72 -2.79 -26.34
C ASN A 58 -6.26 -1.67 -25.40
N PHE A 59 -6.95 -1.48 -24.29
CA PHE A 59 -6.63 -0.48 -23.31
C PHE A 59 -6.34 -1.08 -21.93
N VAL A 60 -5.55 -0.35 -21.16
CA VAL A 60 -5.16 -0.75 -19.81
C VAL A 60 -5.99 0.01 -18.80
N LYS A 61 -6.62 -0.74 -17.90
CA LYS A 61 -7.37 -0.22 -16.74
C LYS A 61 -6.46 -0.03 -15.54
N GLN A 62 -5.58 -1.00 -15.30
CA GLN A 62 -4.74 -1.04 -14.12
C GLN A 62 -3.42 -1.75 -14.42
N VAL A 63 -2.37 -1.35 -13.71
CA VAL A 63 -1.11 -2.10 -13.63
C VAL A 63 -0.85 -2.49 -12.18
N ALA A 64 -0.31 -3.68 -11.98
CA ALA A 64 0.01 -4.22 -10.67
C ALA A 64 1.47 -4.67 -10.60
N PHE A 65 2.18 -4.19 -9.58
CA PHE A 65 3.52 -4.60 -9.22
C PHE A 65 3.42 -5.49 -7.99
N LEU A 66 3.65 -6.79 -8.17
CA LEU A 66 3.40 -7.82 -7.14
C LEU A 66 4.69 -8.43 -6.57
N SER A 67 5.84 -8.12 -7.14
CA SER A 67 7.12 -8.73 -6.77
C SER A 67 8.29 -7.77 -6.92
N GLY A 68 9.44 -8.09 -6.31
CA GLY A 68 10.65 -7.27 -6.38
C GLY A 68 10.51 -5.94 -5.65
N ASP A 69 11.15 -4.88 -6.13
CA ASP A 69 11.02 -3.54 -5.55
C ASP A 69 9.83 -2.78 -6.16
N VAL A 70 8.64 -3.10 -5.66
CA VAL A 70 7.37 -2.53 -6.15
C VAL A 70 7.31 -1.00 -6.05
N GLN A 71 7.99 -0.37 -5.08
CA GLN A 71 8.04 1.09 -4.97
C GLN A 71 8.90 1.67 -6.10
N TYR A 72 10.08 1.10 -6.32
CA TYR A 72 10.95 1.50 -7.42
C TYR A 72 10.26 1.34 -8.78
N TYR A 73 9.54 0.23 -9.00
CA TYR A 73 8.82 0.01 -10.26
C TYR A 73 7.68 1.00 -10.47
N ALA A 74 6.89 1.29 -9.43
CA ALA A 74 5.86 2.32 -9.49
C ALA A 74 6.47 3.70 -9.79
N ASP A 75 7.54 4.09 -9.09
CA ASP A 75 8.25 5.35 -9.31
C ASP A 75 8.82 5.45 -10.73
N SER A 76 9.37 4.34 -11.25
CA SER A 76 9.91 4.23 -12.61
C SER A 76 8.83 4.42 -13.67
N LEU A 77 7.64 3.80 -13.50
CA LEU A 77 6.52 4.01 -14.40
C LEU A 77 6.11 5.49 -14.42
N ILE A 78 5.95 6.12 -13.25
CA ILE A 78 5.56 7.53 -13.15
C ILE A 78 6.58 8.44 -13.85
N ALA A 79 7.88 8.21 -13.62
CA ALA A 79 8.93 8.94 -14.30
C ALA A 79 8.89 8.72 -15.83
N ARG A 80 8.61 7.50 -16.29
CA ARG A 80 8.51 7.18 -17.72
C ARG A 80 7.27 7.78 -18.39
N LEU A 81 6.13 7.86 -17.69
CA LEU A 81 4.95 8.57 -18.18
C LEU A 81 5.26 10.06 -18.41
N LEU A 82 5.88 10.70 -17.42
CA LEU A 82 6.31 12.10 -17.53
C LEU A 82 7.28 12.33 -18.70
N ARG A 83 8.26 11.43 -18.88
CA ARG A 83 9.18 11.48 -20.04
C ARG A 83 8.49 11.35 -21.40
N ASN A 84 7.30 10.76 -21.45
CA ASN A 84 6.47 10.63 -22.64
C ASN A 84 5.39 11.73 -22.73
N ASN A 85 5.54 12.83 -21.98
CA ASN A 85 4.58 13.94 -21.90
C ASN A 85 3.18 13.53 -21.43
N ILE A 86 3.08 12.46 -20.65
CA ILE A 86 1.84 12.02 -20.02
C ILE A 86 1.90 12.45 -18.55
N ASN A 87 1.08 13.42 -18.18
CA ASN A 87 0.98 13.86 -16.79
C ASN A 87 0.18 12.83 -15.97
N PRO A 88 0.76 12.24 -14.92
CA PRO A 88 0.06 11.28 -14.05
C PRO A 88 -1.24 11.82 -13.46
N ASP A 89 -1.31 13.11 -13.14
CA ASP A 89 -2.51 13.72 -12.54
C ASP A 89 -3.73 13.69 -13.49
N ASP A 90 -3.49 13.63 -14.80
CA ASP A 90 -4.55 13.59 -15.83
C ASP A 90 -5.01 12.16 -16.15
N VAL A 91 -4.15 11.17 -15.92
CA VAL A 91 -4.38 9.78 -16.36
C VAL A 91 -4.54 8.80 -15.22
N VAL A 92 -4.01 9.05 -14.03
CA VAL A 92 -4.08 8.14 -12.89
C VAL A 92 -5.33 8.44 -12.06
N TRP A 93 -6.18 7.44 -11.92
CA TRP A 93 -7.32 7.51 -11.02
C TRP A 93 -6.85 7.28 -9.59
N SER A 94 -6.08 6.23 -9.33
CA SER A 94 -5.61 5.99 -7.96
C SER A 94 -4.29 5.24 -7.92
N TYR A 95 -3.56 5.52 -6.86
CA TYR A 95 -2.43 4.74 -6.39
C TYR A 95 -2.91 3.89 -5.22
N GLU A 96 -2.59 2.61 -5.23
CA GLU A 96 -2.96 1.69 -4.16
C GLU A 96 -1.74 0.89 -3.72
N VAL A 97 -1.61 0.73 -2.41
CA VAL A 97 -0.57 -0.05 -1.75
C VAL A 97 -1.24 -1.09 -0.87
N TYR A 98 -0.85 -2.34 -1.06
CA TYR A 98 -1.14 -3.42 -0.13
C TYR A 98 0.16 -3.83 0.55
N LEU A 99 0.13 -3.93 1.88
CA LEU A 99 1.24 -4.48 2.66
C LEU A 99 0.69 -5.48 3.67
N GLU A 100 1.46 -6.54 3.89
CA GLU A 100 1.30 -7.42 5.02
C GLU A 100 2.60 -7.48 5.80
N LEU A 101 2.53 -7.14 7.09
CA LEU A 101 3.67 -7.15 8.00
C LEU A 101 3.43 -8.11 9.16
N GLU A 102 4.50 -8.74 9.62
CA GLU A 102 4.46 -9.47 10.89
C GLU A 102 4.30 -8.53 12.08
N LEU A 103 3.83 -9.08 13.20
CA LEU A 103 3.87 -8.41 14.49
C LEU A 103 4.97 -9.05 15.34
N LYS A 104 5.96 -8.26 15.75
CA LYS A 104 7.05 -8.72 16.64
C LYS A 104 6.55 -8.99 18.06
N LYS A 105 5.49 -8.30 18.48
CA LYS A 105 4.87 -8.43 19.80
C LYS A 105 3.41 -8.82 19.63
N LYS A 106 2.94 -9.77 20.44
CA LYS A 106 1.49 -9.99 20.57
C LYS A 106 0.88 -8.70 21.08
N LEU A 107 0.04 -8.09 20.26
CA LEU A 107 -0.76 -6.97 20.71
C LEU A 107 -1.83 -7.55 21.64
N ASN A 108 -1.82 -7.15 22.90
CA ASN A 108 -3.01 -7.26 23.74
C ASN A 108 -3.99 -6.18 23.27
N LEU A 109 -4.46 -6.32 22.02
CA LEU A 109 -5.60 -5.54 21.53
C LEU A 109 -6.72 -5.78 22.53
N LEU A 110 -7.46 -4.71 22.83
CA LEU A 110 -8.70 -4.62 23.62
C LEU A 110 -9.24 -6.01 24.00
N LYS A 111 -9.64 -6.22 25.27
CA LYS A 111 -10.39 -7.41 25.71
C LYS A 111 -11.73 -7.52 24.93
N ILE A 112 -11.64 -7.83 23.65
CA ILE A 112 -12.74 -8.01 22.72
C ILE A 112 -13.24 -9.41 23.02
N PRO A 113 -14.53 -9.57 23.33
CA PRO A 113 -15.11 -10.89 23.53
C PRO A 113 -14.74 -11.78 22.34
N SER A 114 -14.29 -13.00 22.60
CA SER A 114 -13.92 -13.98 21.56
C SER A 114 -15.04 -14.29 20.57
N VAL A 115 -16.27 -13.85 20.88
CA VAL A 115 -17.47 -14.04 20.08
C VAL A 115 -18.28 -12.75 20.10
N LEU A 116 -18.23 -11.97 19.02
CA LEU A 116 -19.32 -11.04 18.71
C LEU A 116 -20.53 -11.90 18.28
N PRO A 117 -21.76 -11.66 18.76
CA PRO A 117 -22.92 -12.48 18.39
C PRO A 117 -23.09 -12.51 16.86
N LEU A 118 -22.94 -13.71 16.29
CA LEU A 118 -22.68 -13.95 14.87
C LEU A 118 -23.96 -14.06 14.03
N VAL A 119 -23.96 -13.37 12.88
CA VAL A 119 -24.54 -13.88 11.64
C VAL A 119 -23.40 -13.93 10.62
N GLY A 120 -22.78 -15.11 10.41
CA GLY A 120 -21.75 -15.34 9.39
C GLY A 120 -20.40 -15.89 9.90
N ASN A 121 -19.61 -16.47 9.00
CA ASN A 121 -18.31 -17.11 9.25
C ASN A 121 -17.27 -16.05 9.68
N VAL A 122 -16.92 -15.97 10.96
CA VAL A 122 -15.91 -15.02 11.48
C VAL A 122 -14.68 -15.80 11.91
N THR A 123 -13.74 -15.98 10.97
CA THR A 123 -12.39 -16.50 11.24
C THR A 123 -11.42 -15.40 11.69
N THR A 124 -11.89 -14.15 11.82
CA THR A 124 -11.09 -12.98 12.16
C THR A 124 -11.25 -12.60 13.63
N THR A 125 -10.19 -12.78 14.42
CA THR A 125 -10.07 -12.31 15.82
C THR A 125 -9.51 -10.88 15.93
N GLY A 126 -9.21 -10.25 14.81
CA GLY A 126 -8.53 -8.96 14.74
C GLY A 126 -9.44 -7.73 14.73
N ILE A 127 -8.82 -6.56 14.88
CA ILE A 127 -9.47 -5.26 14.71
C ILE A 127 -9.32 -4.80 13.27
N ILE A 128 -10.41 -4.30 12.69
CA ILE A 128 -10.39 -3.59 11.41
C ILE A 128 -10.62 -2.10 11.68
N ILE A 129 -9.69 -1.27 11.22
CA ILE A 129 -9.77 0.19 11.28
C ILE A 129 -9.87 0.67 9.84
N SER A 130 -10.92 1.42 9.53
CA SER A 130 -11.13 1.98 8.20
C SER A 130 -11.51 3.45 8.27
N ASN A 131 -11.11 4.21 7.27
CA ASN A 131 -11.58 5.59 7.09
C ASN A 131 -12.91 5.66 6.32
N ASP A 132 -13.41 4.54 5.79
CA ASP A 132 -14.71 4.44 5.13
C ASP A 132 -15.69 3.69 6.04
N PRO A 133 -16.84 4.30 6.41
CA PRO A 133 -17.77 3.71 7.37
C PRO A 133 -18.45 2.44 6.84
N ASP A 134 -18.53 2.28 5.52
CA ASP A 134 -19.19 1.14 4.87
C ASP A 134 -18.18 0.08 4.39
N LEU A 135 -16.88 0.26 4.68
CA LEU A 135 -15.77 -0.56 4.14
C LEU A 135 -15.81 -0.68 2.60
N LYS A 136 -16.36 0.34 1.93
CA LYS A 136 -16.57 0.32 0.48
C LYS A 136 -15.23 0.57 -0.21
N MET A 137 -14.56 -0.51 -0.60
CA MET A 137 -13.33 -0.50 -1.40
C MET A 137 -13.46 0.10 -2.82
N ARG A 138 -14.59 0.74 -3.16
CA ARG A 138 -14.78 1.46 -4.42
C ARG A 138 -14.42 2.94 -4.34
N VAL A 139 -14.18 3.47 -3.13
CA VAL A 139 -13.87 4.88 -2.93
C VAL A 139 -12.42 5.17 -3.34
N ARG A 140 -12.20 6.31 -3.99
CA ARG A 140 -10.89 6.72 -4.52
C ARG A 140 -9.85 6.90 -3.42
N LYS A 141 -10.27 7.43 -2.26
CA LYS A 141 -9.45 7.57 -1.07
C LYS A 141 -9.94 6.61 0.01
N PHE A 142 -9.13 5.59 0.31
CA PHE A 142 -9.54 4.49 1.17
C PHE A 142 -8.32 3.95 1.90
N THR A 143 -8.44 3.77 3.21
CA THR A 143 -7.43 3.11 4.03
C THR A 143 -8.15 2.14 4.92
N THR A 144 -7.75 0.86 4.86
CA THR A 144 -8.17 -0.14 5.83
C THR A 144 -6.94 -0.84 6.38
N VAL A 145 -6.88 -0.92 7.70
CA VAL A 145 -5.86 -1.64 8.46
C VAL A 145 -6.54 -2.75 9.22
N GLN A 146 -6.13 -3.98 8.97
CA GLN A 146 -6.55 -5.15 9.72
C GLN A 146 -5.39 -5.59 10.60
N ILE A 147 -5.64 -5.70 11.91
CA ILE A 147 -4.64 -6.05 12.92
C ILE A 147 -5.11 -7.34 13.60
N ASP A 148 -4.42 -8.45 13.33
CA ASP A 148 -4.67 -9.76 13.98
C ASP A 148 -3.33 -10.42 14.34
N LYS A 149 -3.00 -11.57 13.74
CA LYS A 149 -1.66 -12.19 13.81
C LYS A 149 -0.63 -11.43 12.97
N THR A 150 -1.08 -10.82 11.89
CA THR A 150 -0.32 -9.92 11.02
C THR A 150 -1.05 -8.59 10.91
N VAL A 151 -0.34 -7.58 10.44
CA VAL A 151 -0.92 -6.28 10.09
C VAL A 151 -1.04 -6.23 8.58
N LYS A 152 -2.28 -6.19 8.09
CA LYS A 152 -2.57 -5.99 6.67
C LYS A 152 -3.07 -4.58 6.47
N VAL A 153 -2.54 -3.88 5.48
CA VAL A 153 -3.02 -2.56 5.10
C VAL A 153 -3.35 -2.53 3.62
N ILE A 154 -4.47 -1.91 3.30
CA ILE A 154 -4.81 -1.48 1.96
C ILE A 154 -4.98 0.03 2.04
N LYS A 155 -4.12 0.77 1.34
CA LYS A 155 -4.21 2.23 1.26
C LYS A 155 -4.31 2.64 -0.20
N ARG A 156 -5.31 3.45 -0.52
CA ARG A 156 -5.56 4.02 -1.83
C ARG A 156 -5.72 5.53 -1.71
N ASP A 157 -5.07 6.25 -2.60
CA ASP A 157 -5.15 7.71 -2.68
C ASP A 157 -5.10 8.17 -4.14
N GLU A 158 -5.53 9.40 -4.39
CA GLU A 158 -5.37 10.05 -5.69
C GLU A 158 -3.92 10.52 -5.90
N LYS A 159 -3.19 10.75 -4.80
CA LYS A 159 -1.77 11.10 -4.84
C LYS A 159 -0.90 9.87 -4.70
N GLN A 160 0.32 9.96 -5.25
CA GLN A 160 1.29 8.89 -5.15
C GLN A 160 1.59 8.54 -3.69
N ILE A 161 1.52 7.25 -3.38
CA ILE A 161 1.80 6.72 -2.04
C ILE A 161 3.25 6.26 -1.98
N LYS A 162 3.95 6.59 -0.89
CA LYS A 162 5.25 5.99 -0.56
C LYS A 162 5.05 4.92 0.50
N ILE A 163 5.48 3.69 0.22
CA ILE A 163 5.36 2.54 1.12
C ILE A 163 5.97 2.83 2.49
N GLN A 164 7.13 3.51 2.53
CA GLN A 164 7.76 3.91 3.79
C GLN A 164 6.86 4.78 4.66
N ASN A 165 6.14 5.74 4.06
CA ASN A 165 5.20 6.59 4.80
C ASN A 165 4.03 5.76 5.36
N VAL A 166 3.54 4.76 4.61
CA VAL A 166 2.50 3.85 5.09
C VAL A 166 3.00 3.04 6.30
N ILE A 167 4.24 2.54 6.24
CA ILE A 167 4.87 1.83 7.36
C ILE A 167 4.97 2.74 8.58
N SER A 168 5.46 3.98 8.43
CA SER A 168 5.55 4.94 9.54
C SER A 168 4.18 5.26 10.16
N GLU A 169 3.15 5.47 9.33
CA GLU A 169 1.77 5.68 9.81
C GLU A 169 1.23 4.47 10.58
N LEU A 170 1.54 3.24 10.14
CA LEU A 170 1.17 2.02 10.84
C LEU A 170 1.87 1.89 12.19
N GLU A 171 3.15 2.23 12.26
CA GLU A 171 3.91 2.21 13.53
C GLU A 171 3.33 3.20 14.54
N GLU A 172 2.98 4.41 14.11
CA GLU A 172 2.30 5.40 14.96
C GLU A 172 0.93 4.90 15.42
N LEU A 173 0.13 4.31 14.53
CA LEU A 173 -1.19 3.78 14.85
C LEU A 173 -1.09 2.68 15.92
N ILE A 174 -0.19 1.72 15.72
CA ILE A 174 -0.03 0.60 16.64
C ILE A 174 0.59 1.07 17.97
N GLY A 175 1.53 2.02 17.93
CA GLY A 175 2.08 2.64 19.13
C GLY A 175 0.99 3.29 20.00
N LYS A 176 0.01 3.95 19.39
CA LYS A 176 -1.16 4.52 20.09
C LYS A 176 -2.08 3.44 20.66
N LEU A 177 -2.27 2.32 19.96
CA LEU A 177 -3.08 1.20 20.45
C LEU A 177 -2.42 0.43 21.61
N LEU A 178 -1.10 0.51 21.73
CA LEU A 178 -0.30 -0.12 22.79
C LEU A 178 -0.06 0.76 24.01
N SER A 179 -0.32 2.06 23.90
CA SER A 179 -0.12 3.01 25.01
C SER A 179 -1.34 2.98 25.95
N PRO A 180 -1.15 2.74 27.26
CA PRO A 180 -2.24 2.64 28.23
C PRO A 180 -3.00 3.94 28.48
#